data_AF-A0A6A5K8U2-F1
#
_entry.id   AF-A0A6A5K8U2-F1
#
_cell.length_a   1.000
_cell.length_b   1.000
_cell.length_c   1.000
_cell.angle_alpha   90.00
_cell.angle_beta   90.00
_cell.angle_gamma   90.00
#
_symmetry.space_group_name_H-M   'P 1'
#
loop_
_entity.id
_entity.type
_entity.pdbx_description
1 polymer ?
#
loop_
_entity_poly.entity_id
_entity_poly.type
_entity_poly.pdbx_seq_one_letter_code
_entity_poly.pdbx_strand_id
1 'polypeptide(L)'
;FYKRGKVFRVLWPELAGDASQNMTIATARTYHENIFCKIRWFVVVREGYDSCTCFRSIQTYGSRGVPRNKEKRHHAIMYTGDVEPQPLPSEQIAGESSMGPSIPVISAAPYHTMDERSRVNFIKVYTVEHYVKTEDFGHV
;
A
#
# COMPACT_ATOMS: atom_id res chain seq x y z
N PHE A 1 -16.56 9.97 2.47
CA PHE A 1 -15.62 8.95 3.00
C PHE A 1 -14.25 9.10 2.35
N TYR A 2 -14.18 9.03 1.02
CA TYR A 2 -12.95 9.22 0.26
C TYR A 2 -12.56 10.70 0.19
N LYS A 3 -11.91 11.18 1.26
CA LYS A 3 -11.29 12.51 1.29
C LYS A 3 -9.79 12.42 1.10
N ARG A 4 -9.14 13.45 0.58
CA ARG A 4 -7.68 13.52 0.50
C ARG A 4 -7.06 13.23 1.87
N GLY A 5 -6.06 12.36 1.91
CA GLY A 5 -5.41 11.90 3.14
C GLY A 5 -6.09 10.72 3.82
N LYS A 6 -7.28 10.30 3.39
CA LYS A 6 -7.94 9.13 3.97
C LYS A 6 -7.19 7.84 3.60
N VAL A 7 -7.00 6.95 4.58
CA VAL A 7 -6.42 5.62 4.39
C VAL A 7 -7.48 4.57 4.62
N PHE A 8 -7.68 3.68 3.66
CA PHE A 8 -8.66 2.60 3.74
C PHE A 8 -8.07 1.28 3.26
N ARG A 9 -8.70 0.18 3.65
CA ARG A 9 -8.37 -1.18 3.22
C ARG A 9 -9.41 -1.68 2.24
N VAL A 10 -8.96 -2.42 1.24
CA VAL A 10 -9.82 -3.02 0.21
C VAL A 10 -9.29 -4.39 -0.19
N LEU A 11 -10.20 -5.30 -0.51
CA LEU A 11 -9.84 -6.56 -1.13
C LEU A 11 -9.46 -6.31 -2.60
N TRP A 12 -8.18 -6.44 -2.91
CA TRP A 12 -7.63 -6.13 -4.23
C TRP A 12 -7.22 -7.40 -4.97
N PRO A 13 -7.68 -7.62 -6.22
CA PRO A 13 -7.21 -8.72 -7.05
C PRO A 13 -5.82 -8.42 -7.63
N GLU A 14 -4.91 -9.38 -7.50
CA GLU A 14 -3.55 -9.38 -8.06
C GLU A 14 -3.38 -10.61 -8.99
N LEU A 15 -2.64 -10.40 -10.08
CA LEU A 15 -2.26 -11.48 -10.99
C LEU A 15 -1.20 -12.39 -10.35
N ALA A 16 -1.19 -13.66 -10.75
CA ALA A 16 -0.38 -14.74 -10.19
C ALA A 16 1.14 -14.47 -10.08
N GLY A 17 1.69 -13.51 -10.82
CA GLY A 17 3.11 -13.17 -10.80
C GLY A 17 3.62 -12.61 -9.46
N ASP A 18 2.74 -12.16 -8.57
CA ASP A 18 3.08 -11.55 -7.28
C ASP A 18 2.64 -12.44 -6.09
N ALA A 19 2.81 -13.76 -6.26
CA ALA A 19 2.44 -14.81 -5.31
C ALA A 19 3.30 -14.78 -4.03
N SER A 20 3.09 -13.78 -3.19
CA SER A 20 3.56 -13.76 -1.81
C SER A 20 2.45 -14.15 -0.83
N GLN A 21 2.84 -14.87 0.22
CA GLN A 21 2.05 -15.46 1.31
C GLN A 21 0.86 -14.59 1.80
N ASN A 22 -0.22 -15.26 2.24
CA ASN A 22 -1.54 -14.74 2.66
C ASN A 22 -2.48 -14.33 1.52
N MET A 23 -2.78 -15.25 0.60
CA MET A 23 -3.74 -15.02 -0.49
C MET A 23 -5.05 -15.77 -0.26
N THR A 24 -6.17 -15.07 -0.42
CA THR A 24 -7.46 -15.73 -0.64
C THR A 24 -7.56 -16.04 -2.13
N ILE A 25 -7.58 -17.34 -2.47
CA ILE A 25 -7.74 -17.79 -3.86
C ILE A 25 -9.21 -17.54 -4.24
N ALA A 26 -9.44 -16.57 -5.11
CA ALA A 26 -10.72 -16.42 -5.79
C ALA A 26 -10.56 -17.04 -7.18
N THR A 27 -10.80 -18.34 -7.29
CA THR A 27 -10.80 -19.03 -8.59
C THR A 27 -12.01 -18.58 -9.41
N ALA A 28 -11.89 -17.44 -10.08
CA ALA A 28 -12.74 -17.14 -11.20
C ALA A 28 -12.24 -18.01 -12.37
N ARG A 29 -13.02 -19.01 -12.79
CA ARG A 29 -12.73 -19.84 -13.99
C ARG A 29 -12.79 -19.06 -15.31
N THR A 30 -12.87 -17.74 -15.26
CA THR A 30 -12.92 -16.88 -16.44
C THR A 30 -11.48 -16.52 -16.83
N TYR A 31 -11.12 -16.81 -18.09
CA TYR A 31 -9.77 -16.64 -18.68
C TYR A 31 -8.68 -17.66 -18.31
N HIS A 32 -8.99 -18.77 -17.65
CA HIS A 32 -8.00 -19.81 -17.26
C HIS A 32 -6.83 -19.31 -16.38
N GLU A 33 -6.99 -18.15 -15.73
CA GLU A 33 -5.98 -17.57 -14.85
C GLU A 33 -6.45 -17.60 -13.40
N ASN A 34 -5.50 -17.86 -12.49
CA ASN A 34 -5.77 -17.76 -11.06
C ASN A 34 -5.68 -16.29 -10.64
N ILE A 35 -6.82 -15.73 -10.22
CA ILE A 35 -6.88 -14.40 -9.60
C ILE A 35 -6.68 -14.57 -8.10
N PHE A 36 -5.71 -13.85 -7.55
CA PHE A 36 -5.44 -13.88 -6.13
C PHE A 36 -5.90 -12.58 -5.48
N CYS A 37 -6.75 -12.67 -4.47
CA CYS A 37 -7.22 -11.49 -3.76
C CYS A 37 -6.44 -11.32 -2.45
N LYS A 38 -5.97 -10.10 -2.17
CA LYS A 38 -5.33 -9.72 -0.92
C LYS A 38 -5.94 -8.45 -0.37
N ILE A 39 -6.03 -8.32 0.95
CA ILE A 39 -6.41 -7.06 1.57
C ILE A 39 -5.23 -6.10 1.48
N ARG A 40 -5.45 -4.93 0.88
CA ARG A 40 -4.44 -3.92 0.62
C ARG A 40 -4.89 -2.56 1.12
N TRP A 41 -3.93 -1.75 1.52
CA TRP A 41 -4.15 -0.39 2.00
C TRP A 41 -3.96 0.61 0.86
N PHE A 42 -4.82 1.64 0.85
CA PHE A 42 -4.81 2.71 -0.13
C PHE A 42 -4.95 4.05 0.57
N VAL A 43 -4.24 5.05 0.05
CA VAL A 43 -4.27 6.44 0.51
C VAL A 43 -4.88 7.30 -0.57
N VAL A 44 -5.95 8.01 -0.24
CA VAL A 44 -6.63 8.91 -1.18
C VAL A 44 -5.79 10.16 -1.39
N VAL A 45 -5.48 10.46 -2.66
CA VAL A 45 -4.70 11.62 -3.07
C VAL A 45 -5.61 12.68 -3.68
N ARG A 46 -6.63 12.23 -4.43
CA ARG A 46 -7.58 13.09 -5.10
C ARG A 46 -8.98 12.51 -4.98
N GLU A 47 -9.90 13.38 -4.61
CA GLU A 47 -11.33 13.11 -4.53
C GLU A 47 -11.92 13.23 -5.94
N GLY A 48 -12.86 12.35 -6.29
CA GLY A 48 -13.67 12.45 -7.49
C GLY A 48 -15.13 12.14 -7.16
N TYR A 49 -16.02 12.25 -8.16
CA TYR A 49 -17.46 12.14 -7.94
C TYR A 49 -17.90 10.68 -7.72
N ASP A 50 -17.49 9.78 -8.63
CA ASP A 50 -17.82 8.34 -8.57
C ASP A 50 -16.60 7.44 -8.30
N SER A 51 -15.40 8.01 -8.41
CA SER A 51 -14.15 7.33 -8.16
C SER A 51 -13.16 8.24 -7.45
N CYS A 52 -12.23 7.65 -6.71
CA CYS A 52 -11.15 8.35 -6.05
C CYS A 52 -9.81 7.90 -6.62
N THR A 53 -8.86 8.82 -6.70
CA THR A 53 -7.48 8.50 -7.06
C THR A 53 -6.67 8.31 -5.80
N CYS A 54 -5.99 7.18 -5.71
CA CYS A 54 -5.28 6.74 -4.53
C CYS A 54 -3.90 6.15 -4.88
N PHE A 55 -2.95 6.34 -3.97
CA PHE A 55 -1.74 5.55 -3.95
C PHE A 55 -1.98 4.28 -3.17
N ARG A 56 -1.44 3.19 -3.69
CA ARG A 56 -1.51 1.88 -3.06
C ARG A 56 -0.30 1.76 -2.13
N SER A 57 -0.53 1.59 -0.83
CA SER A 57 0.57 1.31 0.11
C SER A 57 0.81 -0.19 0.13
N ILE A 58 1.68 -0.65 -0.76
CA ILE A 58 2.03 -2.06 -0.93
C ILE A 58 3.52 -2.08 -1.27
N GLN A 59 4.35 -2.97 -0.73
CA GLN A 59 4.19 -4.32 -0.21
C GLN A 59 5.33 -4.44 0.82
N THR A 60 5.25 -5.31 1.81
CA THR A 60 6.46 -5.68 2.54
C THR A 60 7.52 -6.35 1.64
N TYR A 61 7.27 -6.53 0.34
CA TYR A 61 8.07 -7.27 -0.64
C TYR A 61 8.52 -8.63 -0.07
N GLY A 62 7.63 -9.31 0.67
CA GLY A 62 7.99 -10.52 1.41
C GLY A 62 9.02 -10.27 2.52
N SER A 63 8.84 -9.18 3.27
CA SER A 63 9.76 -8.68 4.31
C SER A 63 11.09 -8.10 3.80
N ARG A 64 11.25 -7.88 2.48
CA ARG A 64 12.53 -7.45 1.87
C ARG A 64 12.68 -5.93 1.67
N GLY A 65 11.63 -5.15 1.92
CA GLY A 65 11.65 -3.70 1.66
C GLY A 65 11.78 -3.37 0.16
N VAL A 66 12.18 -2.15 -0.19
CA VAL A 66 12.33 -1.72 -1.59
C VAL A 66 13.47 -2.51 -2.25
N PRO A 67 13.20 -3.31 -3.31
CA PRO A 67 14.24 -4.06 -3.99
C PRO A 67 15.21 -3.12 -4.71
N ARG A 68 16.48 -3.54 -4.79
CA ARG A 68 17.60 -2.77 -5.37
C ARG A 68 17.40 -2.33 -6.83
N ASN A 69 16.43 -2.91 -7.53
CA ASN A 69 16.07 -2.58 -8.91
C ASN A 69 14.98 -1.49 -9.03
N LYS A 70 14.60 -0.84 -7.93
CA LYS A 70 13.59 0.22 -7.90
C LYS A 70 14.18 1.51 -7.32
N GLU A 71 13.85 2.63 -7.96
CA GLU A 71 14.26 3.95 -7.49
C GLU A 71 13.61 4.25 -6.13
N LYS A 72 14.45 4.52 -5.14
CA LYS A 72 14.01 4.74 -3.76
C LYS A 72 13.32 6.08 -3.56
N ARG A 73 13.63 7.12 -4.36
CA ARG A 73 12.93 8.43 -4.33
C ARG A 73 11.43 8.33 -4.56
N HIS A 74 11.00 7.31 -5.30
CA HIS A 74 9.60 7.07 -5.61
C HIS A 74 8.84 6.36 -4.50
N HIS A 75 9.53 6.02 -3.41
CA HIS A 75 8.97 5.31 -2.27
C HIS A 75 9.08 6.18 -1.01
N ALA A 76 8.08 6.07 -0.14
CA ALA A 76 8.13 6.60 1.21
C ALA A 76 7.64 5.53 2.20
N ILE A 77 8.08 5.64 3.45
CA ILE A 77 7.63 4.77 4.52
C ILE A 77 6.28 5.28 5.02
N MET A 78 5.30 4.39 5.17
CA MET A 78 4.05 4.68 5.84
C MET A 78 3.98 3.86 7.12
N TYR A 79 3.73 4.51 8.24
CA TYR A 79 3.73 3.86 9.55
C TYR A 79 2.62 4.39 10.44
N THR A 80 2.18 3.54 11.36
CA THR A 80 1.24 3.92 12.43
C THR A 80 1.99 3.97 13.76
N GLY A 81 1.81 5.04 14.52
CA GLY A 81 2.43 5.23 15.83
C GLY A 81 3.29 6.49 15.92
N ASP A 82 3.86 6.74 17.10
CA ASP A 82 4.64 7.96 17.39
C ASP A 82 6.13 7.84 17.00
N VAL A 83 6.59 6.62 16.72
CA VAL A 83 7.99 6.34 16.41
C VAL A 83 8.16 6.22 14.91
N GLU A 84 8.95 7.11 14.33
CA GLU A 84 9.33 7.02 12.92
C GLU A 84 10.26 5.81 12.70
N PRO A 85 9.82 4.79 11.93
CA PRO A 85 10.66 3.64 11.65
C PRO A 85 11.80 4.03 10.72
N GLN A 86 12.99 3.51 11.03
CA GLN A 86 14.16 3.75 10.20
C GLN A 86 14.10 2.92 8.91
N PRO A 87 14.63 3.43 7.78
CA PRO A 87 14.85 2.65 6.57
C PRO A 87 15.61 1.36 6.89
N LEU A 88 15.29 0.25 6.21
CA LEU A 88 16.06 -0.97 6.38
C LEU A 88 17.51 -0.77 5.88
N PRO A 89 18.51 -1.47 6.43
CA PRO A 89 19.88 -1.41 5.92
C PRO A 89 19.99 -1.77 4.43
N SER A 90 19.10 -2.66 3.93
CA SER A 90 18.98 -2.97 2.51
C SER A 90 18.50 -1.81 1.64
N GLU A 91 17.85 -0.81 2.25
CA GLU A 91 17.34 0.41 1.63
C GLU A 91 18.33 1.58 1.76
N GLN A 92 19.30 1.49 2.67
CA GLN A 92 20.41 2.45 2.82
C GLN A 92 21.64 1.97 2.05
N ILE A 93 21.57 2.04 0.72
CA ILE A 93 22.72 1.73 -0.14
C ILE A 93 23.46 3.05 -0.40
N ALA A 94 24.75 3.09 -0.05
CA ALA A 94 25.61 4.23 -0.33
C ALA A 94 25.61 4.54 -1.84
N GLY A 95 25.32 5.79 -2.20
CA GLY A 95 25.26 6.25 -3.60
C GLY A 95 23.88 6.16 -4.26
N GLU A 96 22.88 5.56 -3.62
CA GLU A 96 21.50 5.63 -4.08
C GLU A 96 20.75 6.78 -3.39
N SER A 97 19.77 7.31 -4.09
CA SER A 97 18.88 8.32 -3.57
C SER A 97 18.12 7.86 -2.31
N SER A 98 18.06 8.70 -1.28
CA SER A 98 17.20 8.44 -0.11
C SER A 98 15.72 8.31 -0.50
N MET A 99 14.96 7.58 0.31
CA MET A 99 13.50 7.55 0.21
C MET A 99 12.89 8.92 0.49
N GLY A 100 11.65 9.13 0.03
CA GLY A 100 10.87 10.31 0.39
C GLY A 100 10.56 10.36 1.89
N PRO A 101 10.04 11.50 2.38
CA PRO A 101 9.72 11.68 3.79
C PRO A 101 8.69 10.63 4.25
N SER A 102 8.90 10.10 5.46
CA SER A 102 7.98 9.16 6.09
C SER A 102 6.61 9.83 6.32
N ILE A 103 5.53 9.07 6.13
CA ILE A 103 4.17 9.56 6.26
C ILE A 103 3.53 8.86 7.48
N PRO A 104 3.27 9.59 8.58
CA PRO A 104 2.56 9.05 9.73
C PRO A 104 1.09 8.84 9.36
N VAL A 105 0.55 7.69 9.77
CA VAL A 105 -0.86 7.33 9.60
C VAL A 105 -1.51 7.26 10.98
N ILE A 106 -2.54 8.07 11.18
CA ILE A 106 -3.39 8.02 12.37
C ILE A 106 -4.45 6.95 12.12
N SER A 107 -4.34 5.83 12.83
CA SER A 107 -5.31 4.74 12.75
C SER A 107 -6.66 5.16 13.37
N ALA A 108 -7.75 4.75 12.74
CA ALA A 108 -9.10 5.00 13.23
C ALA A 108 -9.44 4.12 14.45
N ALA A 109 -8.73 2.99 14.61
CA ALA A 109 -8.92 2.06 15.70
C ALA A 109 -7.58 1.71 16.37
N PRO A 110 -7.53 1.54 17.71
CA PRO A 110 -6.28 1.30 18.44
C PRO A 110 -5.54 0.01 18.04
N TYR A 111 -6.27 -0.97 17.52
CA TYR A 111 -5.74 -2.27 17.09
C TYR A 111 -5.36 -2.29 15.59
N HIS A 112 -5.61 -1.22 14.85
CA HIS A 112 -5.20 -1.09 13.46
C HIS A 112 -3.76 -0.57 13.40
N THR A 113 -2.80 -1.50 13.36
CA THR A 113 -1.39 -1.19 13.16
C THR A 113 -0.96 -1.55 11.75
N MET A 114 -0.24 -0.63 11.11
CA MET A 114 0.48 -0.88 9.87
C MET A 114 1.84 -1.46 10.19
N ASP A 115 2.32 -2.42 9.39
CA ASP A 115 3.69 -2.92 9.52
C ASP A 115 4.65 -1.75 9.22
N GLU A 116 5.66 -1.55 10.07
CA GLU A 116 6.74 -0.56 9.88
C GLU A 116 7.44 -0.72 8.52
N ARG A 117 7.32 -1.91 7.93
CA ARG A 117 7.84 -2.25 6.61
C ARG A 117 6.89 -1.88 5.46
N SER A 118 5.85 -1.10 5.71
CA SER A 118 4.92 -0.67 4.67
C SER A 118 5.48 0.53 3.93
N ARG A 119 5.63 0.38 2.62
CA ARG A 119 6.09 1.46 1.73
C ARG A 119 4.96 1.86 0.79
N VAL A 120 4.81 3.16 0.58
CA VAL A 120 3.97 3.71 -0.48
C VAL A 120 4.81 3.97 -1.71
N ASN A 121 4.25 3.70 -2.89
CA ASN A 121 4.88 3.98 -4.16
C ASN A 121 4.11 5.12 -4.84
N PHE A 122 4.79 6.24 -5.11
CA PHE A 122 4.18 7.43 -5.71
C PHE A 122 4.00 7.35 -7.23
N ILE A 123 4.66 6.38 -7.90
CA ILE A 123 4.55 6.20 -9.36
C ILE A 123 3.32 5.39 -9.73
N LYS A 124 2.91 4.45 -8.87
CA LYS A 124 1.74 3.61 -9.12
C LYS A 124 0.47 4.26 -8.60
N VAL A 125 -0.19 5.00 -9.47
CA VAL A 125 -1.51 5.59 -9.23
C VAL A 125 -2.60 4.57 -9.53
N TYR A 126 -3.58 4.46 -8.62
CA TYR A 126 -4.75 3.61 -8.77
C TYR A 126 -6.02 4.43 -8.64
N THR A 127 -7.04 4.02 -9.39
CA THR A 127 -8.38 4.58 -9.27
C THR A 127 -9.28 3.54 -8.61
N VAL A 128 -9.94 3.91 -7.52
CA VAL A 128 -10.88 3.05 -6.79
C VAL A 128 -12.27 3.66 -6.88
N GLU A 129 -13.22 2.86 -7.35
CA GLU A 129 -14.62 3.26 -7.44
C GLU A 129 -15.30 3.26 -6.06
N HIS A 130 -16.26 4.17 -5.86
CA HIS A 130 -16.93 4.31 -4.58
C HIS A 130 -17.83 3.13 -4.20
N TYR A 131 -18.27 2.31 -5.16
CA TYR A 131 -19.10 1.13 -4.92
C TYR A 131 -18.30 -0.04 -4.32
N VAL A 132 -16.97 0.01 -4.35
CA VAL A 132 -16.14 -1.05 -3.78
C VAL A 132 -16.27 -1.06 -2.26
N LYS A 133 -16.41 -2.26 -1.68
CA LYS A 133 -16.43 -2.43 -0.22
C LYS A 133 -15.06 -2.11 0.35
N THR A 134 -14.97 -1.03 1.10
CA THR A 134 -13.76 -0.59 1.77
C THR A 134 -13.96 -0.58 3.28
N GLU A 135 -12.87 -0.82 4.00
CA GLU A 135 -12.80 -0.74 5.45
C GLU A 135 -11.98 0.50 5.84
N ASP A 136 -12.49 1.30 6.77
CA ASP A 136 -11.77 2.47 7.26
C ASP A 136 -10.54 2.05 8.08
N PHE A 137 -9.36 2.52 7.66
CA PHE A 137 -8.13 2.27 8.40
C PHE A 137 -7.70 3.51 9.19
N GLY A 138 -7.85 4.70 8.62
CA GLY A 138 -7.35 5.93 9.23
C GLY A 138 -7.21 7.11 8.27
N HIS A 139 -6.29 8.00 8.59
CA HIS A 139 -5.92 9.16 7.78
C HIS A 139 -4.46 9.57 8.00
N VAL A 140 -3.91 10.31 7.05
CA VAL A 140 -2.58 10.96 7.12
C VAL A 140 -2.73 12.47 7.23
#